data_AF-A0A959CIG9-F1
#
_entry.id   AF-A0A959CIG9-F1
#
_cell.length_a   1.000
_cell.length_b   1.000
_cell.length_c   1.000
_cell.angle_alpha   90.00
_cell.angle_beta   90.00
_cell.angle_gamma   90.00
#
_symmetry.space_group_name_H-M   'P 1'
#
loop_
_entity.id
_entity.type
_entity.pdbx_description
1 polymer ?
#
loop_
_entity_poly.entity_id
_entity_poly.type
_entity_poly.pdbx_seq_one_letter_code
_entity_poly.pdbx_strand_id
1 'polypeptide(L)'
;MRTTTVLFSSLLWAALAAAQSTDIPIITADDLMDAFHEEAANRIEEALREDEEAADSVAWVPDLDEWEESFRTSEWDAVVSDRPEGRRIGCICMDGAPQEEKGRGACAGRGGVRFWLYQNGDSIILDPTRRHYGHPAPFTEEEKGRLAAYNEGERVAYGAGRRLGDDFANIVMVMMVCITIGYVARLYFTHGAD
;
A
#
# COMPACT_ATOMS: atom_id res chain seq x y z
N MET A 1 -38.17 -57.12 19.21
CA MET A 1 -39.57 -56.89 19.63
C MET A 1 -39.92 -55.43 19.39
N ARG A 2 -41.03 -55.20 18.66
CA ARG A 2 -41.87 -54.00 18.58
C ARG A 2 -41.35 -52.78 17.79
N THR A 3 -41.60 -52.90 16.49
CA THR A 3 -42.34 -51.97 15.60
C THR A 3 -43.31 -51.00 16.28
N THR A 4 -43.21 -49.72 15.91
CA THR A 4 -44.23 -48.63 15.87
C THR A 4 -43.47 -47.37 15.41
N THR A 5 -43.86 -46.51 14.48
CA THR A 5 -45.18 -46.15 13.93
C THR A 5 -44.92 -45.26 12.71
N VAL A 6 -45.46 -45.62 11.54
CA VAL A 6 -45.42 -44.84 10.30
C VAL A 6 -46.81 -44.23 10.11
N LEU A 7 -47.05 -42.99 10.56
CA LEU A 7 -48.30 -42.25 10.29
C LEU A 7 -48.08 -40.74 10.47
N PHE A 8 -47.28 -40.10 9.62
CA PHE A 8 -47.19 -38.62 9.59
C PHE A 8 -46.92 -38.06 8.18
N SER A 9 -47.32 -38.77 7.12
CA SER A 9 -46.96 -38.42 5.74
C SER A 9 -48.12 -37.99 4.83
N SER A 10 -49.34 -37.84 5.35
CA SER A 10 -50.53 -37.64 4.52
C SER A 10 -51.30 -36.32 4.76
N LEU A 11 -50.88 -35.49 5.72
CA LEU A 11 -51.52 -34.19 5.98
C LEU A 11 -50.73 -32.98 5.46
N LEU A 12 -49.50 -33.16 4.96
CA LEU A 12 -48.69 -32.06 4.45
C LEU A 12 -49.01 -31.66 3.00
N TRP A 13 -49.78 -32.46 2.26
CA TRP A 13 -50.04 -32.23 0.83
C TRP A 13 -51.30 -31.39 0.53
N ALA A 14 -52.14 -31.09 1.52
CA ALA A 14 -53.39 -30.36 1.30
C ALA A 14 -53.28 -28.83 1.46
N ALA A 15 -52.15 -28.30 1.92
CA ALA A 15 -51.97 -26.86 2.17
C ALA A 15 -51.29 -26.09 1.00
N LEU A 16 -50.99 -26.75 -0.12
CA LEU A 16 -50.22 -26.14 -1.23
C LEU A 16 -51.10 -25.59 -2.38
N ALA A 17 -52.43 -25.66 -2.28
CA ALA A 17 -53.33 -25.36 -3.40
C ALA A 17 -54.02 -23.97 -3.37
N ALA A 18 -53.55 -23.03 -2.53
CA ALA A 18 -54.16 -21.70 -2.40
C ALA A 18 -53.16 -20.53 -2.58
N ALA A 19 -52.11 -20.70 -3.37
CA ALA A 19 -51.28 -19.58 -3.82
C ALA A 19 -51.97 -18.91 -5.02
N GLN A 20 -52.91 -18.02 -4.71
CA GLN A 20 -53.55 -17.13 -5.68
C GLN A 20 -52.47 -16.25 -6.33
N SER A 21 -52.54 -16.13 -7.66
CA SER A 21 -51.71 -15.25 -8.46
C SER A 21 -51.96 -13.81 -8.03
N THR A 22 -51.04 -13.26 -7.27
CA THR A 22 -50.98 -11.81 -7.03
C THR A 22 -50.36 -11.20 -8.28
N ASP A 23 -51.14 -10.35 -8.95
CA ASP A 23 -50.63 -9.51 -10.04
C ASP A 23 -49.51 -8.64 -9.45
N ILE A 24 -48.27 -8.95 -9.81
CA ILE A 24 -47.11 -8.17 -9.40
C ILE A 24 -47.16 -6.89 -10.26
N PRO A 25 -47.34 -5.70 -9.68
CA PRO A 25 -47.25 -4.47 -10.44
C PRO A 25 -45.85 -4.41 -11.06
N ILE A 26 -45.78 -4.23 -12.38
CA ILE A 26 -44.52 -4.01 -13.08
C ILE A 26 -44.06 -2.61 -12.70
N ILE A 27 -43.37 -2.51 -11.56
CA ILE A 27 -42.67 -1.31 -11.14
C ILE A 27 -41.55 -1.11 -12.15
N THR A 28 -41.53 0.04 -12.81
CA THR A 28 -40.48 0.34 -13.77
C THR A 28 -39.16 0.50 -13.01
N ALA A 29 -38.04 0.20 -13.67
CA ALA A 29 -36.72 0.30 -13.03
C ALA A 29 -36.44 1.71 -12.50
N ASP A 30 -37.02 2.74 -13.14
CA ASP A 30 -36.90 4.13 -12.74
C ASP A 30 -37.66 4.42 -11.44
N ASP A 31 -38.91 3.95 -11.30
CA ASP A 31 -39.68 4.09 -10.05
C ASP A 31 -39.00 3.40 -8.86
N LEU A 32 -38.30 2.29 -9.11
CA LEU A 32 -37.57 1.56 -8.08
C LEU A 32 -36.31 2.34 -7.64
N MET A 33 -35.58 2.93 -8.60
CA MET A 33 -34.39 3.72 -8.30
C MET A 33 -34.74 5.02 -7.57
N ASP A 34 -35.83 5.68 -7.93
CA ASP A 34 -36.31 6.89 -7.24
C ASP A 34 -36.68 6.59 -5.78
N ALA A 35 -37.37 5.47 -5.53
CA ALA A 35 -37.68 5.03 -4.17
C ALA A 35 -36.42 4.72 -3.34
N PHE A 36 -35.40 4.11 -3.95
CA PHE A 36 -34.12 3.84 -3.28
C PHE A 36 -33.33 5.11 -2.99
N HIS A 37 -33.34 6.09 -3.90
CA HIS A 37 -32.67 7.37 -3.70
C HIS A 37 -33.34 8.19 -2.58
N GLU A 38 -34.68 8.17 -2.51
CA GLU A 38 -35.43 8.85 -1.45
C GLU A 38 -35.18 8.21 -0.08
N GLU A 39 -35.15 6.87 0.02
CA GLU A 39 -34.81 6.19 1.27
C GLU A 39 -33.36 6.44 1.69
N ALA A 40 -32.41 6.44 0.74
CA ALA A 40 -31.01 6.72 1.03
C ALA A 40 -30.77 8.15 1.50
N ALA A 41 -31.48 9.13 0.93
CA ALA A 41 -31.40 10.53 1.34
C ALA A 41 -31.92 10.72 2.77
N ASN A 42 -33.07 10.13 3.11
CA ASN A 42 -33.64 10.23 4.46
C ASN A 42 -32.74 9.59 5.53
N ARG A 43 -32.06 8.47 5.23
CA ARG A 43 -31.10 7.86 6.18
C ARG A 43 -29.87 8.70 6.43
N ILE A 44 -29.38 9.42 5.42
CA ILE A 44 -28.22 10.31 5.56
C ILE A 44 -28.60 11.54 6.38
N GLU A 45 -29.78 12.13 6.15
CA GLU A 45 -30.28 13.26 6.96
C GLU A 45 -30.50 12.87 8.43
N GLU A 46 -31.06 11.69 8.71
CA GLU A 46 -31.23 11.20 10.08
C GLU A 46 -29.89 11.01 10.80
N ALA A 47 -28.90 10.41 10.13
CA ALA A 47 -27.56 10.22 10.70
C ALA A 47 -26.84 11.55 10.97
N LEU A 48 -26.98 12.54 10.08
CA LEU A 48 -26.40 13.87 10.28
C LEU A 48 -27.06 14.64 11.42
N ARG A 49 -28.38 14.48 11.62
CA ARG A 49 -29.11 15.10 12.72
C ARG A 49 -28.70 14.53 14.09
N GLU A 50 -28.47 13.21 14.17
CA GLU A 50 -27.95 12.58 15.39
C GLU A 50 -26.52 13.05 15.73
N ASP A 51 -25.67 13.27 14.73
CA ASP A 51 -24.31 13.81 14.93
C ASP A 51 -24.31 15.29 15.37
N GLU A 52 -25.25 16.11 14.89
CA GLU A 52 -25.39 17.52 15.35
C GLU A 52 -25.88 17.61 16.80
N GLU A 53 -26.82 16.76 17.23
CA GLU A 53 -27.27 16.73 18.64
C GLU A 53 -26.16 16.20 19.58
N ALA A 54 -25.23 15.37 19.08
CA ALA A 54 -24.07 14.93 19.85
C ALA A 54 -22.98 16.02 19.97
N ALA A 55 -22.83 16.87 18.95
CA ALA A 55 -21.81 17.92 18.90
C ALA A 55 -22.04 19.08 19.88
N ASP A 56 -23.27 19.33 20.34
CA ASP A 56 -23.59 20.41 21.29
C ASP A 56 -23.32 20.03 22.77
N SER A 57 -22.87 18.80 23.04
CA SER A 57 -22.55 18.33 24.40
C SER A 57 -21.06 18.15 24.69
N VAL A 58 -20.17 18.39 23.73
CA VAL A 58 -18.72 18.22 23.91
C VAL A 58 -18.09 19.52 24.42
N ALA A 59 -18.32 19.79 25.69
CA ALA A 59 -17.50 20.70 26.48
C ALA A 59 -16.16 20.04 26.82
N TRP A 60 -15.22 19.98 25.85
CA TRP A 60 -13.82 19.71 26.16
C TRP A 60 -12.89 20.35 25.13
N VAL A 61 -12.45 21.56 25.43
CA VAL A 61 -11.19 22.08 24.89
C VAL A 61 -10.16 21.81 25.99
N PRO A 62 -9.23 20.86 25.82
CA PRO A 62 -8.11 20.77 26.74
C PRO A 62 -7.25 22.03 26.59
N ASP A 63 -6.71 22.49 27.72
CA ASP A 63 -5.73 23.55 27.75
C ASP A 63 -4.59 23.27 26.75
N LEU A 64 -4.24 24.31 25.99
CA LEU A 64 -3.31 24.29 24.85
C LEU A 64 -1.87 23.84 25.19
N ASP A 65 -1.59 23.51 26.44
CA ASP A 65 -0.26 23.14 26.93
C ASP A 65 0.01 21.62 26.84
N GLU A 66 -1.00 20.79 26.52
CA GLU A 66 -0.84 19.32 26.37
C GLU A 66 -0.53 18.87 24.92
N TRP A 67 -0.78 19.74 23.93
CA TRP A 67 -0.55 19.42 22.51
C TRP A 67 0.94 19.43 22.11
N GLU A 68 1.82 20.08 22.88
CA GLU A 68 3.27 19.99 22.64
C GLU A 68 3.86 18.64 23.14
N GLU A 69 3.17 17.94 24.04
CA GLU A 69 3.59 16.61 24.50
C GLU A 69 3.13 15.47 23.57
N SER A 70 2.02 15.65 22.84
CA SER A 70 1.41 14.58 22.03
C SER A 70 2.13 14.27 20.70
N PHE A 71 3.00 15.17 20.22
CA PHE A 71 3.88 14.91 19.06
C PHE A 71 5.24 14.30 19.45
N ARG A 72 5.46 13.97 20.73
CA ARG A 72 6.45 12.94 21.06
C ARG A 72 5.84 11.59 20.73
N THR A 73 6.19 11.05 19.56
CA THR A 73 5.80 9.72 19.14
C THR A 73 6.31 8.70 20.17
N SER A 74 5.40 8.28 21.06
CA SER A 74 5.56 7.36 22.20
C SER A 74 6.22 7.92 23.47
N GLU A 75 5.48 7.80 24.58
CA GLU A 75 5.93 7.88 25.98
C GLU A 75 7.14 6.96 26.29
N TRP A 76 7.45 6.04 25.38
CA TRP A 76 8.59 5.11 25.44
C TRP A 76 9.93 5.69 25.00
N ASP A 77 9.98 6.89 24.39
CA ASP A 77 11.24 7.47 23.89
C ASP A 77 12.06 8.22 24.95
N ALA A 78 11.59 8.27 26.22
CA ALA A 78 12.23 9.04 27.29
C ALA A 78 13.15 8.24 28.23
N VAL A 79 13.41 6.95 27.96
CA VAL A 79 14.39 6.16 28.73
C VAL A 79 15.28 5.32 27.83
N VAL A 80 15.99 5.93 26.86
CA VAL A 80 17.19 5.30 26.28
C VAL A 80 18.35 5.51 27.26
N SER A 81 18.23 4.88 28.44
CA SER A 81 19.18 4.98 29.57
C SER A 81 20.50 4.27 29.30
N ASP A 82 20.52 3.28 28.40
CA ASP A 82 21.65 2.33 28.34
C ASP A 82 22.48 2.50 27.06
N ARG A 83 22.53 3.71 26.50
CA ARG A 83 23.45 3.96 25.40
C ARG A 83 24.88 3.94 25.94
N PRO A 84 25.79 3.13 25.38
CA PRO A 84 27.16 3.08 25.88
C PRO A 84 27.83 4.45 25.79
N GLU A 85 28.60 4.78 26.82
CA GLU A 85 29.39 6.00 26.87
C GLU A 85 30.41 6.00 25.72
N GLY A 86 30.52 7.13 25.01
CA GLY A 86 31.52 7.31 23.96
C GLY A 86 30.99 7.98 22.69
N ARG A 87 31.93 8.34 21.80
CA ARG A 87 31.61 8.94 20.51
C ARG A 87 31.24 7.85 19.51
N ARG A 88 30.09 7.96 18.86
CA ARG A 88 29.74 7.08 17.73
C ARG A 88 30.74 7.28 16.58
N ILE A 89 31.46 6.23 16.20
CA ILE A 89 32.47 6.26 15.13
C ILE A 89 31.99 5.63 13.83
N GLY A 90 30.99 4.74 13.89
CA GLY A 90 30.43 4.09 12.71
C GLY A 90 29.44 2.99 13.07
N CYS A 91 29.27 2.04 12.17
CA CYS A 91 28.38 0.90 12.32
C CYS A 91 28.89 -0.33 11.58
N ILE A 92 28.36 -1.51 11.94
CA ILE A 92 28.48 -2.75 11.19
C ILE A 92 27.09 -3.11 10.69
N CYS A 93 26.96 -3.37 9.39
CA CYS A 93 25.70 -3.73 8.75
C CYS A 93 25.32 -5.20 8.99
N MET A 94 24.10 -5.60 8.64
CA MET A 94 23.63 -6.99 8.78
C MET A 94 24.42 -7.99 7.91
N ASP A 95 24.99 -7.53 6.79
CA ASP A 95 25.89 -8.31 5.93
C ASP A 95 27.31 -8.49 6.52
N GLY A 96 27.61 -7.84 7.65
CA GLY A 96 28.92 -7.83 8.31
C GLY A 96 29.89 -6.74 7.82
N ALA A 97 29.50 -5.93 6.82
CA ALA A 97 30.35 -4.86 6.31
C ALA A 97 30.43 -3.69 7.31
N PRO A 98 31.64 -3.19 7.63
CA PRO A 98 31.79 -1.97 8.40
C PRO A 98 31.47 -0.73 7.54
N GLN A 99 30.88 0.28 8.16
CA GLN A 99 30.64 1.61 7.58
C GLN A 99 30.94 2.72 8.60
N GLU A 100 31.34 3.88 8.11
CA GLU A 100 31.64 5.07 8.93
C GLU A 100 30.42 5.97 9.17
N GLU A 101 29.27 5.62 8.59
CA GLU A 101 28.04 6.37 8.72
C GLU A 101 27.45 6.27 10.13
N LYS A 102 26.94 7.40 10.64
CA LYS A 102 26.52 7.55 12.05
C LYS A 102 25.04 7.91 12.20
N GLY A 103 24.39 8.22 11.09
CA GLY A 103 23.07 8.83 11.02
C GLY A 103 21.95 7.87 10.67
N ARG A 104 20.75 8.42 10.51
CA ARG A 104 19.62 7.70 9.92
C ARG A 104 19.96 7.34 8.48
N GLY A 105 19.66 6.10 8.08
CA GLY A 105 20.02 5.59 6.76
C GLY A 105 21.37 4.87 6.70
N ALA A 106 22.14 4.81 7.79
CA ALA A 106 23.32 3.95 7.83
C ALA A 106 22.95 2.50 7.50
N CYS A 107 23.75 1.84 6.66
CA CYS A 107 23.44 0.51 6.11
C CYS A 107 22.09 0.43 5.35
N ALA A 108 21.59 1.54 4.81
CA ALA A 108 20.46 1.52 3.88
C ALA A 108 20.82 0.64 2.69
N GLY A 109 19.90 -0.24 2.32
CA GLY A 109 20.14 -1.26 1.29
C GLY A 109 20.95 -2.47 1.75
N ARG A 110 21.64 -2.43 2.90
CA ARG A 110 22.42 -3.55 3.47
C ARG A 110 21.70 -4.31 4.60
N GLY A 111 20.37 -4.20 4.64
CA GLY A 111 19.54 -4.82 5.68
C GLY A 111 19.48 -4.04 7.01
N GLY A 112 20.12 -2.87 7.07
CA GLY A 112 20.19 -2.03 8.25
C GLY A 112 21.39 -2.32 9.14
N VAL A 113 21.50 -1.55 10.22
CA VAL A 113 22.62 -1.61 11.17
C VAL A 113 22.47 -2.80 12.12
N ARG A 114 23.52 -3.60 12.24
CA ARG A 114 23.63 -4.70 13.20
C ARG A 114 24.24 -4.26 14.52
N PHE A 115 25.37 -3.54 14.45
CA PHE A 115 26.05 -2.96 15.61
C PHE A 115 26.36 -1.50 15.38
N TRP A 116 26.13 -0.65 16.39
CA TRP A 116 26.71 0.68 16.43
C TRP A 116 28.10 0.62 17.08
N LEU A 117 29.07 1.33 16.50
CA LEU A 117 30.43 1.40 17.01
C LEU A 117 30.61 2.69 17.80
N TYR A 118 30.98 2.55 19.07
CA TYR A 118 31.30 3.67 19.96
C TYR A 118 32.75 3.60 20.37
N GLN A 119 33.46 4.72 20.27
CA GLN A 119 34.79 4.88 20.80
C GLN A 119 34.73 5.45 22.22
N ASN A 120 35.27 4.72 23.18
CA ASN A 120 35.44 5.15 24.55
C ASN A 120 36.93 5.04 24.92
N GLY A 121 37.64 6.17 24.89
CA GLY A 121 39.10 6.20 24.95
C GLY A 121 39.73 5.40 23.81
N ASP A 122 40.55 4.41 24.17
CA ASP A 122 41.24 3.50 23.23
C ASP A 122 40.43 2.25 22.89
N SER A 123 39.23 2.09 23.47
CA SER A 123 38.37 0.93 23.24
C SER A 123 37.22 1.23 22.28
N ILE A 124 36.83 0.21 21.50
CA ILE A 124 35.66 0.24 20.63
C ILE A 124 34.60 -0.68 21.23
N ILE A 125 33.45 -0.11 21.58
CA ILE A 125 32.29 -0.81 22.12
C ILE A 125 31.31 -1.06 20.97
N LEU A 126 30.83 -2.29 20.85
CA LEU A 126 29.80 -2.68 19.90
C LEU A 126 28.45 -2.73 20.61
N ASP A 127 27.53 -1.90 20.16
CA ASP A 127 26.18 -1.79 20.69
C ASP A 127 25.19 -2.49 19.75
N PRO A 128 24.64 -3.67 20.11
CA PRO A 128 23.74 -4.44 19.27
C PRO A 128 22.39 -3.76 19.09
N THR A 129 21.90 -3.68 17.85
CA THR A 129 20.56 -3.16 17.58
C THR A 129 19.48 -4.23 17.75
N ARG A 130 18.20 -3.83 17.79
CA ARG A 130 17.05 -4.75 17.78
C ARG A 130 17.10 -5.79 16.64
N ARG A 131 17.70 -5.45 15.51
CA ARG A 131 17.87 -6.36 14.36
C ARG A 131 18.84 -7.49 14.68
N HIS A 132 19.92 -7.23 15.41
CA HIS A 132 20.84 -8.27 15.86
C HIS A 132 20.17 -9.29 16.77
N TYR A 133 19.32 -8.84 17.70
CA TYR A 133 18.58 -9.75 18.56
C TYR A 133 17.60 -10.64 17.77
N GLY A 134 17.00 -10.12 16.69
CA GLY A 134 16.14 -10.90 15.80
C GLY A 134 16.89 -11.79 14.79
N HIS A 135 18.12 -11.44 14.45
CA HIS A 135 18.99 -12.19 13.54
C HIS A 135 20.44 -12.10 14.05
N PRO A 136 20.85 -13.05 14.93
CA PRO A 136 22.13 -12.95 15.63
C PRO A 136 23.33 -13.25 14.73
N ALA A 137 23.13 -13.96 13.62
CA ALA A 137 24.16 -14.25 12.64
C ALA A 137 24.29 -13.09 11.62
N PRO A 138 25.42 -12.96 10.90
CA PRO A 138 25.41 -12.18 9.67
C PRO A 138 24.49 -12.84 8.64
N PHE A 139 23.97 -12.05 7.71
CA PHE A 139 23.18 -12.58 6.60
C PHE A 139 23.99 -13.58 5.76
N THR A 140 23.34 -14.68 5.36
CA THR A 140 23.91 -15.63 4.42
C THR A 140 24.00 -15.01 3.02
N GLU A 141 24.75 -15.62 2.11
CA GLU A 141 24.87 -15.11 0.73
C GLU A 141 23.52 -15.08 -0.01
N GLU A 142 22.64 -16.05 0.26
CA GLU A 142 21.27 -16.07 -0.28
C GLU A 142 20.45 -14.90 0.26
N GLU A 143 20.60 -14.56 1.54
CA GLU A 143 19.92 -13.42 2.15
C GLU A 143 20.46 -12.08 1.63
N LYS A 144 21.78 -11.98 1.43
CA LYS A 144 22.43 -10.82 0.82
C LYS A 144 21.92 -10.57 -0.60
N GLY A 145 21.65 -11.63 -1.38
CA GLY A 145 21.03 -11.51 -2.71
C GLY A 145 19.60 -10.96 -2.72
N ARG A 146 18.95 -10.81 -1.56
CA ARG A 146 17.62 -10.16 -1.46
C ARG A 146 17.73 -8.67 -1.11
N LEU A 147 18.93 -8.18 -0.80
CA LEU A 147 19.15 -6.82 -0.34
C LEU A 147 19.39 -5.84 -1.49
N ALA A 148 18.86 -4.63 -1.35
CA ALA A 148 18.97 -3.60 -2.39
C ALA A 148 20.42 -3.23 -2.72
N ALA A 149 21.33 -3.22 -1.75
CA ALA A 149 22.74 -2.89 -2.00
C ALA A 149 23.46 -3.90 -2.92
N TYR A 150 23.02 -5.16 -2.92
CA TYR A 150 23.54 -6.21 -3.80
C TYR A 150 22.77 -6.27 -5.11
N ASN A 151 21.48 -5.92 -5.07
CA ASN A 151 20.62 -5.90 -6.24
C ASN A 151 20.74 -4.60 -7.05
N GLU A 152 21.40 -3.56 -6.53
CA GLU A 152 21.67 -2.31 -7.26
C GLU A 152 22.71 -2.49 -8.37
N GLY A 153 23.64 -3.44 -8.24
CA GLY A 153 24.52 -3.84 -9.35
C GLY A 153 23.79 -4.62 -10.45
N GLU A 154 22.73 -5.35 -10.07
CA GLU A 154 21.90 -6.13 -11.00
C GLU A 154 20.70 -5.34 -11.55
N ARG A 155 20.40 -4.19 -10.94
CA ARG A 155 19.65 -3.09 -11.54
C ARG A 155 20.52 -2.42 -12.60
N VAL A 156 20.79 -3.17 -13.67
CA VAL A 156 20.53 -2.62 -15.01
C VAL A 156 19.16 -1.98 -14.87
N ALA A 157 19.17 -0.66 -14.79
CA ALA A 157 18.01 0.12 -14.40
C ALA A 157 16.77 -0.41 -15.10
N TYR A 158 15.81 -0.88 -14.33
CA TYR A 158 14.45 -1.12 -14.77
C TYR A 158 13.86 0.26 -15.10
N GLY A 159 14.30 0.83 -16.23
CA GLY A 159 14.17 2.24 -16.59
C GLY A 159 15.29 2.84 -17.46
N ALA A 160 16.55 2.41 -17.33
CA ALA A 160 17.66 2.84 -18.23
C ALA A 160 18.09 1.77 -19.23
N GLY A 161 17.35 0.67 -19.30
CA GLY A 161 17.36 -0.29 -20.40
C GLY A 161 16.27 0.00 -21.45
N ARG A 162 15.97 1.26 -21.78
CA ARG A 162 15.35 1.50 -23.10
C ARG A 162 16.42 1.22 -24.13
N ARG A 163 16.28 0.07 -24.78
CA ARG A 163 17.00 -0.31 -25.99
C ARG A 163 16.95 0.86 -26.96
N LEU A 164 18.03 1.63 -27.02
CA LEU A 164 18.19 2.72 -27.99
C LEU A 164 18.00 2.23 -29.45
N GLY A 165 18.11 0.92 -29.69
CA GLY A 165 17.86 0.29 -30.99
C GLY A 165 16.38 0.16 -31.37
N ASP A 166 15.50 -0.22 -30.44
CA ASP A 166 14.09 -0.49 -30.76
C ASP A 166 13.30 0.83 -30.91
N ASP A 167 13.61 1.84 -30.10
CA ASP A 167 13.00 3.18 -30.22
C ASP A 167 13.49 3.91 -31.49
N PHE A 168 14.75 3.74 -31.89
CA PHE A 168 15.26 4.33 -33.13
C PHE A 168 14.62 3.71 -34.37
N ALA A 169 14.42 2.38 -34.39
CA ALA A 169 13.71 1.71 -35.47
C ALA A 169 12.26 2.21 -35.60
N ASN A 170 11.56 2.42 -34.49
CA ASN A 170 10.20 2.97 -34.49
C ASN A 170 10.17 4.42 -34.97
N ILE A 171 11.10 5.28 -34.52
CA ILE A 171 11.20 6.68 -34.98
C ILE A 171 11.49 6.74 -36.48
N VAL A 172 12.42 5.91 -36.98
CA VAL A 172 12.76 5.84 -38.41
C VAL A 172 11.57 5.35 -39.23
N MET A 173 10.82 4.35 -38.74
CA MET A 173 9.64 3.85 -39.44
C MET A 173 8.56 4.94 -39.56
N VAL A 174 8.29 5.67 -38.48
CA VAL A 174 7.33 6.79 -38.49
C VAL A 174 7.78 7.90 -39.45
N MET A 175 9.05 8.29 -39.42
CA MET A 175 9.59 9.27 -40.36
C MET A 175 9.44 8.83 -41.82
N MET A 176 9.69 7.56 -42.12
CA MET A 176 9.58 7.05 -43.48
C MET A 176 8.13 7.10 -43.98
N VAL A 177 7.16 6.77 -43.13
CA VAL A 177 5.72 6.87 -43.44
C VAL A 177 5.30 8.32 -43.66
N CYS A 178 5.77 9.27 -42.85
CA CYS A 178 5.46 10.68 -43.05
C CYS A 178 6.01 11.22 -44.38
N ILE A 179 7.23 10.81 -44.76
CA ILE A 179 7.85 11.23 -46.02
C ILE A 179 7.08 10.67 -47.23
N THR A 180 6.65 9.40 -47.18
CA THR A 180 5.88 8.79 -48.28
C THR A 180 4.52 9.43 -48.45
N ILE A 181 3.80 9.71 -47.35
CA ILE A 181 2.52 10.43 -47.40
C ILE A 181 2.70 11.83 -48.00
N GLY A 182 3.73 12.57 -47.55
CA GLY A 182 4.03 13.90 -48.09
C GLY A 182 4.36 13.88 -49.58
N TYR A 183 5.09 12.86 -50.05
CA TYR A 183 5.41 12.68 -51.47
C TYR A 183 4.17 12.37 -52.31
N VAL A 184 3.30 11.48 -51.86
CA VAL A 184 2.04 11.15 -52.54
C VAL A 184 1.12 12.37 -52.59
N ALA A 185 0.94 13.08 -51.48
CA ALA A 185 0.16 14.31 -51.44
C ALA A 185 0.68 15.34 -52.45
N ARG A 186 2.00 15.55 -52.48
CA ARG A 186 2.63 16.45 -53.45
C ARG A 186 2.32 16.05 -54.89
N LEU A 187 2.46 14.77 -55.25
CA LEU A 187 2.13 14.28 -56.59
C LEU A 187 0.67 14.54 -56.97
N TYR A 188 -0.27 14.28 -56.06
CA TYR A 188 -1.69 14.52 -56.31
C TYR A 188 -2.00 16.01 -56.53
N PHE A 189 -1.42 16.90 -55.71
CA PHE A 189 -1.66 18.33 -55.84
C PHE A 189 -0.94 18.99 -57.02
N THR A 190 0.18 18.42 -57.49
CA THR A 190 0.90 18.97 -58.66
C THR A 190 0.38 18.46 -60.01
N HIS A 191 -0.28 17.30 -60.05
CA HIS A 191 -0.77 16.71 -61.31
C HIS A 191 -2.28 16.85 -61.56
N GLY A 192 -3.06 17.34 -60.58
CA GLY A 192 -4.50 17.56 -60.73
C GLY A 192 -4.91 18.96 -61.18
N ALA A 193 -3.98 19.78 -61.67
CA ALA A 193 -4.20 21.18 -62.01
C ALA A 193 -4.38 21.47 -63.53
N ASP A 194 -4.53 20.42 -64.34
CA ASP A 194 -4.92 20.51 -65.76
C ASP A 194 -6.37 20.05 -65.93
#